data_AF-A0A968UXZ5-F1
#
_entry.id   AF-A0A968UXZ5-F1
#
_cell.length_a   1.000
_cell.length_b   1.000
_cell.length_c   1.000
_cell.angle_alpha   90.00
_cell.angle_beta   90.00
_cell.angle_gamma   90.00
#
_symmetry.space_group_name_H-M   'P 1'
#
loop_
_entity.id
_entity.type
_entity.pdbx_description
1 polymer ?
#
loop_
_entity_poly.entity_id
_entity_poly.type
_entity_poly.pdbx_seq_one_letter_code
_entity_poly.pdbx_strand_id
1 'polypeptide(L)' 'MIKLKCEKCGIDYEKPAIFKKWNDENPNVFFKWSLKFCDNCRRDIEKKALEKLPEVIKTLANES' A
#
# COMPACT_ATOMS: atom_id res chain seq x y z
N MET A 1 11.40 -14.28 -7.99
CA MET A 1 10.36 -13.85 -7.03
C MET A 1 11.02 -13.54 -5.71
N ILE A 2 10.53 -12.56 -4.95
CA ILE A 2 10.95 -12.25 -3.57
C ILE A 2 9.94 -12.87 -2.61
N LYS A 3 10.43 -13.49 -1.54
CA LYS A 3 9.62 -14.04 -0.46
C LYS A 3 9.49 -12.99 0.63
N LEU A 4 8.27 -12.73 1.07
CA LEU A 4 7.90 -11.67 1.99
C LEU A 4 6.94 -12.22 3.05
N LYS A 5 6.88 -11.53 4.19
CA LYS A 5 5.94 -11.82 5.26
C LYS A 5 5.04 -10.61 5.49
N CYS A 6 3.73 -10.80 5.43
CA CYS A 6 2.77 -9.71 5.56
C CYS A 6 2.82 -9.10 6.96
N GLU A 7 3.08 -7.80 7.06
CA GLU A 7 3.16 -7.09 8.36
C GLU A 7 1.83 -7.09 9.13
N LYS A 8 0.68 -7.27 8.46
CA LYS A 8 -0.67 -7.23 9.08
C LYS A 8 -1.16 -8.60 9.57
N CYS A 9 -1.06 -9.64 8.74
CA CYS A 9 -1.61 -10.96 9.06
C CYS A 9 -0.55 -12.07 9.21
N GLY A 10 0.73 -11.75 9.00
CA GLY A 10 1.83 -12.68 9.20
C GLY A 10 1.98 -13.77 8.15
N ILE A 11 1.13 -13.83 7.11
CA ILE A 11 1.25 -14.84 6.07
C ILE A 11 2.49 -14.60 5.20
N ASP A 12 3.09 -15.68 4.74
CA ASP A 12 4.11 -15.62 3.71
C ASP A 12 3.46 -15.41 2.33
N TYR A 13 4.09 -14.58 1.50
CA TYR A 13 3.63 -14.30 0.14
C TYR A 13 4.81 -13.94 -0.76
N GLU A 14 4.58 -13.98 -2.07
CA GLU A 14 5.61 -13.70 -3.06
C GLU A 14 5.26 -12.50 -3.94
N LYS A 15 6.30 -11.78 -4.37
CA LYS A 15 6.20 -10.72 -5.38
C LYS A 15 7.31 -10.82 -6.43
N PRO A 16 7.12 -10.25 -7.63
CA PRO A 16 8.23 -10.08 -8.56
C PRO A 16 9.33 -9.19 -7.96
N ALA A 17 10.60 -9.53 -8.18
CA ALA A 17 11.73 -8.77 -7.65
C ALA A 17 11.77 -7.32 -8.15
N ILE A 18 11.17 -7.07 -9.33
CA ILE A 18 11.06 -5.74 -9.93
C ILE A 18 10.27 -4.76 -9.04
N PHE A 19 9.39 -5.23 -8.15
CA PHE A 19 8.68 -4.36 -7.20
C PHE A 19 9.64 -3.62 -6.26
N LYS A 20 10.75 -4.26 -5.86
CA LYS A 20 11.78 -3.59 -5.05
C LYS A 20 12.48 -2.50 -5.85
N LYS A 21 12.91 -2.83 -7.07
CA LYS A 21 13.53 -1.88 -7.99
C LYS A 21 12.64 -0.65 -8.22
N TRP A 22 11.36 -0.87 -8.55
CA TRP A 22 10.43 0.23 -8.78
C TRP A 22 10.14 1.06 -7.53
N ASN A 23 10.07 0.43 -6.36
CA ASN A 23 9.93 1.17 -5.10
C ASN A 23 11.14 2.08 -4.83
N ASP A 24 12.35 1.64 -5.18
CA ASP A 24 13.58 2.39 -4.94
C ASP A 24 13.77 3.51 -5.98
N GLU A 25 13.40 3.27 -7.24
CA GLU A 25 13.51 4.24 -8.35
C GLU A 25 12.38 5.28 -8.36
N ASN A 26 11.16 4.87 -8.04
CA ASN A 26 9.97 5.72 -8.00
C ASN A 26 9.11 5.33 -6.79
N PRO A 27 9.37 5.95 -5.62
CA PRO A 27 8.68 5.61 -4.38
C PRO A 27 7.17 5.84 -4.47
N ASN A 28 6.45 4.79 -4.83
CA ASN A 28 4.99 4.79 -4.92
C ASN A 28 4.38 4.00 -3.78
N VAL A 29 3.30 4.52 -3.19
CA VAL A 29 2.56 3.87 -2.10
C VAL A 29 2.14 2.43 -2.47
N PHE A 30 1.81 2.19 -3.73
CA PHE A 30 1.44 0.87 -4.23
C PHE A 30 2.59 -0.13 -4.12
N PHE A 31 3.79 0.24 -4.58
CA PHE A 31 4.96 -0.64 -4.51
C PHE A 31 5.39 -0.86 -3.06
N LYS A 32 5.45 0.22 -2.28
CA LYS A 32 5.76 0.17 -0.84
C LYS A 32 4.83 -0.77 -0.09
N TRP A 33 3.51 -0.64 -0.30
CA TRP A 33 2.53 -1.48 0.38
C TRP A 33 2.53 -2.91 -0.15
N SER A 34 2.78 -3.12 -1.45
CA SER A 34 2.91 -4.47 -2.01
C SER A 34 4.13 -5.22 -1.46
N LEU A 35 5.18 -4.52 -1.05
CA LEU A 35 6.36 -5.11 -0.39
C LEU A 35 6.17 -5.35 1.11
N LYS A 36 5.13 -4.77 1.73
CA LYS A 36 4.83 -4.87 3.17
C LYS A 36 3.63 -5.76 3.50
N PHE A 37 2.64 -5.79 2.62
CA PHE A 37 1.37 -6.47 2.84
C PHE A 37 1.06 -7.44 1.69
N CYS A 38 0.44 -8.57 2.03
CA CYS A 38 -0.15 -9.45 1.03
C CYS A 38 -1.31 -8.75 0.29
N ASP A 39 -1.72 -9.27 -0.87
CA ASP A 39 -2.71 -8.58 -1.72
C ASP A 39 -4.06 -8.35 -1.02
N ASN A 40 -4.51 -9.28 -0.18
CA ASN A 40 -5.75 -9.12 0.59
C ASN A 40 -5.63 -7.98 1.60
N CYS A 41 -4.56 -7.98 2.40
CA CYS A 41 -4.34 -6.94 3.40
C CYS A 41 -4.09 -5.58 2.77
N ARG A 42 -3.37 -5.52 1.64
CA ARG A 42 -3.16 -4.28 0.88
C ARG A 42 -4.49 -3.68 0.41
N ARG A 43 -5.35 -4.50 -0.22
CA ARG A 43 -6.68 -4.06 -0.67
C ARG A 43 -7.57 -3.58 0.46
N ASP A 44 -7.52 -4.23 1.62
CA ASP A 44 -8.26 -3.76 2.80
C ASP A 44 -7.77 -2.38 3.28
N ILE A 45 -6.45 -2.17 3.29
CA ILE A 45 -5.86 -0.89 3.68
C ILE A 45 -6.21 0.19 2.65
N GLU A 46 -6.13 -0.12 1.35
CA GLU A 46 -6.55 0.78 0.26
C GLU A 46 -8.00 1.20 0.42
N LYS A 47 -8.92 0.26 0.69
CA LYS A 47 -10.35 0.58 0.93
C LYS A 47 -10.53 1.51 2.12
N LYS A 48 -9.92 1.19 3.26
CA LYS A 48 -10.00 2.03 4.47
C LYS A 48 -9.40 3.42 4.26
N ALA A 49 -8.37 3.55 3.44
CA ALA A 49 -7.81 4.85 3.09
C ALA A 49 -8.79 5.66 2.23
N LEU A 50 -9.46 5.01 1.26
CA LEU A 50 -10.47 5.65 0.42
C LEU A 50 -11.72 6.06 1.20
N GLU A 51 -12.12 5.32 2.23
CA GLU A 51 -13.23 5.69 3.12
C GLU A 51 -13.00 7.06 3.79
N LYS A 52 -11.74 7.45 4.02
CA LYS A 52 -11.38 8.76 4.58
C LYS A 52 -11.29 9.88 3.54
N LEU A 53 -11.35 9.56 2.25
CA LEU A 53 -11.21 10.55 1.18
C LEU A 53 -12.21 11.71 1.29
N PRO A 54 -13.51 11.49 1.63
CA PRO A 54 -14.46 12.59 1.79
C PRO A 54 -14.06 13.56 2.91
N GLU A 55 -13.51 13.07 4.02
CA GLU A 55 -13.03 13.91 5.12
C GLU A 55 -11.83 14.74 4.69
N VAL A 56 -10.87 14.12 4.00
CA VAL A 56 -9.69 14.81 3.46
C VAL A 56 -10.10 15.91 2.48
N ILE A 57 -11.03 15.64 1.57
CA ILE A 57 -11.54 16.65 0.62
C ILE A 57 -12.19 17.82 1.36
N LYS A 58 -13.01 17.54 2.39
CA LYS A 58 -13.63 18.59 3.20
C LYS A 58 -12.59 19.44 3.93
N THR A 59 -11.57 18.82 4.51
CA THR A 59 -10.47 19.54 5.19
C THR A 59 -9.74 20.44 4.21
N LEU A 60 -9.33 19.93 3.06
CA LEU A 60 -8.59 20.72 2.05
C LEU A 60 -9.43 21.88 1.49
N ALA A 61 -10.74 21.68 1.30
CA ALA A 61 -11.64 22.71 0.83
C ALA A 61 -11.86 23.85 1.85
N ASN A 62 -11.76 23.56 3.15
CA ASN A 62 -11.96 24.54 4.22
C ASN A 62 -10.67 25.30 4.59
N GLU A 63 -9.51 24.88 4.09
CA GLU A 63 -8.22 25.57 4.23
C GLU A 63 -7.91 26.51 3.05
N SER A 64 -8.85 26.64 2.09
CA SER A 64 -8.75 27.47 0.88
C SER A 64 -9.54 28.77 0.98
#